data_AF-A0A1T5DGR5-F1
#
_entry.id   AF-A0A1T5DGR5-F1
#
_cell.length_a   1.000
_cell.length_b   1.000
_cell.length_c   1.000
_cell.angle_alpha   90.00
_cell.angle_beta   90.00
_cell.angle_gamma   90.00
#
_symmetry.space_group_name_H-M   'P 1'
#
loop_
_entity.id
_entity.type
_entity.pdbx_description
1 polymer ?
#
loop_
_entity_poly.entity_id
_entity_poly.type
_entity_poly.pdbx_seq_one_letter_code
_entity_poly.pdbx_strand_id
1 'polypeptide(L)'
;MSEAKGGSLLGDRRYAAEMDALQRFGRMEKDAQLGDAQAQFRVANAYVEGTAHVTPDAKRAAHWFRRAAEQGHQESQCRLAAHYADGLGVSRDPFEAAGWYRRAAEAGFADAQCALGSLYARGQGVNVDRAESLRWWGLAADQGHVQACVNLGVSHYFGRGVPRDAELAFTYYSKAVERGQPGAVGYADALCSVAHMLRDGIGVARDPVMGARQYRRAAELGSANAQFELGKIYLETSDLDGDREQARLWLGKAAEQGDGEARRLLDELIASNDRRAVVQDAGGPRPASAGSHDAASQFLLGQRLAAGDGVARNDTEAVRWLTLAAERGHTGAQFALARMVEGGRGVERNPDEMVRLYRSAANAGHADAQFELGVLHEHGDGVPANLAIARAWYRKAAARGHLKALRKLEKRQWWQFW
;
A
#
# COMPACT_ATOMS: atom_id res chain seq x y z
N MET A 1 62.49 -11.18 -0.05
CA MET A 1 61.23 -10.42 0.14
C MET A 1 60.57 -10.35 -1.22
N SER A 2 59.71 -11.31 -1.57
CA SER A 2 58.25 -11.31 -1.35
C SER A 2 57.53 -10.23 -2.17
N GLU A 3 57.38 -10.47 -3.48
CA GLU A 3 56.28 -9.88 -4.25
C GLU A 3 55.23 -10.97 -4.48
N ALA A 4 54.02 -10.64 -4.05
CA ALA A 4 52.95 -11.57 -3.78
C ALA A 4 52.26 -12.07 -5.06
N LYS A 5 52.12 -13.40 -5.16
CA LYS A 5 51.14 -14.11 -5.99
C LYS A 5 49.71 -13.72 -5.55
N GLY A 6 49.19 -12.58 -6.00
CA GLY A 6 47.81 -12.14 -5.73
C GLY A 6 46.78 -12.54 -6.80
N GLY A 7 47.22 -12.93 -8.00
CA GLY A 7 46.35 -13.03 -9.19
C GLY A 7 45.71 -14.39 -9.50
N SER A 8 46.13 -15.50 -8.86
CA SER A 8 45.72 -16.86 -9.26
C SER A 8 44.49 -17.40 -8.48
N LEU A 9 44.34 -17.05 -7.19
CA LEU A 9 43.29 -17.61 -6.34
C LEU A 9 41.86 -17.14 -6.69
N LEU A 10 41.72 -15.94 -7.25
CA LEU A 10 40.43 -15.38 -7.68
C LEU A 10 39.95 -16.01 -9.00
N GLY A 11 40.88 -16.33 -9.91
CA GLY A 11 40.59 -17.06 -11.16
C GLY A 11 40.17 -18.51 -10.90
N ASP A 12 40.89 -19.19 -9.99
CA ASP A 12 40.60 -20.58 -9.63
C ASP A 12 39.25 -20.73 -8.91
N ARG A 13 38.88 -19.77 -8.05
CA ARG A 13 37.58 -19.76 -7.36
C ARG A 13 36.41 -19.48 -8.29
N ARG A 14 36.59 -18.57 -9.25
CA ARG A 14 35.57 -18.27 -10.26
C ARG A 14 35.36 -19.47 -11.18
N TYR A 15 36.44 -20.06 -11.69
CA TYR A 15 36.38 -21.26 -12.54
C TYR A 15 35.74 -22.46 -11.82
N ALA A 16 36.09 -22.70 -10.56
CA ALA A 16 35.46 -23.75 -9.76
C ALA A 16 33.95 -23.53 -9.59
N ALA A 17 33.53 -22.29 -9.30
CA ALA A 17 32.11 -21.96 -9.17
C ALA A 17 31.33 -22.12 -10.49
N GLU A 18 31.95 -21.79 -11.63
CA GLU A 18 31.38 -21.98 -12.97
C GLU A 18 31.22 -23.47 -13.29
N MET A 19 32.23 -24.30 -13.00
CA MET A 19 32.14 -25.75 -13.16
C MET A 19 31.08 -26.39 -12.24
N ASP A 20 30.98 -25.94 -10.99
CA ASP A 20 29.94 -26.40 -10.06
C ASP A 20 28.53 -26.02 -10.54
N ALA A 21 28.36 -24.84 -11.14
CA ALA A 21 27.09 -24.40 -11.72
C ALA A 21 26.70 -25.27 -12.94
N LEU A 22 27.64 -25.54 -13.84
CA LEU A 22 27.45 -26.44 -14.98
C LEU A 22 27.08 -27.86 -14.55
N GLN A 23 27.78 -28.42 -13.56
CA GLN A 23 27.48 -29.75 -13.03
C GLN A 23 26.11 -29.80 -12.34
N ARG A 24 25.72 -28.75 -11.61
CA ARG A 24 24.38 -28.65 -11.00
C ARG A 24 23.30 -28.65 -12.07
N PHE A 25 23.47 -27.87 -13.14
CA PHE A 25 22.52 -27.87 -14.26
C PHE A 25 22.47 -29.23 -14.96
N GLY A 26 23.62 -29.84 -15.25
CA GLY A 26 23.67 -31.16 -15.90
C GLY A 26 23.02 -32.28 -15.08
N ARG A 27 23.15 -32.27 -13.74
CA ARG A 27 22.42 -33.19 -12.86
C ARG A 27 20.92 -32.95 -12.92
N MET A 28 20.50 -31.69 -12.82
CA MET A 28 19.08 -31.32 -12.90
C MET A 28 18.45 -31.70 -14.25
N GLU A 29 19.17 -31.52 -15.36
CA GLU A 29 18.72 -31.93 -16.69
C GLU A 29 18.62 -33.45 -16.81
N LYS A 30 19.57 -34.19 -16.23
CA LYS A 30 19.50 -35.66 -16.16
C LYS A 30 18.25 -36.11 -15.38
N ASP A 31 17.97 -35.53 -14.23
CA ASP A 31 16.78 -35.87 -13.44
C ASP A 31 15.48 -35.54 -14.21
N ALA A 32 15.46 -34.42 -14.93
CA ALA A 32 14.34 -34.05 -15.81
C ALA A 32 14.14 -35.04 -16.96
N GLN A 33 15.23 -35.53 -17.56
CA GLN A 33 15.20 -36.57 -18.59
C GLN A 33 14.63 -37.89 -18.04
N LEU A 34 14.99 -38.25 -16.80
CA LEU A 34 14.48 -39.44 -16.09
C LEU A 34 13.00 -39.33 -15.67
N GLY A 35 12.38 -38.17 -15.88
CA GLY A 35 10.94 -37.99 -15.70
C GLY A 35 10.55 -37.16 -14.49
N ASP A 36 11.49 -36.68 -13.66
CA ASP A 36 11.15 -35.89 -12.48
C ASP A 36 10.49 -34.56 -12.87
N ALA A 37 9.21 -34.39 -12.54
CA ALA A 37 8.42 -33.23 -12.95
C ALA A 37 8.93 -31.91 -12.35
N GLN A 38 9.48 -31.95 -11.14
CA GLN A 38 10.03 -30.77 -10.47
C GLN A 38 11.35 -30.34 -11.11
N ALA A 39 12.20 -31.29 -11.51
CA ALA A 39 13.42 -31.06 -12.26
C ALA A 39 13.09 -30.52 -13.65
N GLN A 40 12.10 -31.09 -14.35
CA GLN A 40 11.61 -30.56 -15.63
C GLN A 40 11.15 -29.11 -15.51
N PHE A 41 10.39 -28.77 -14.47
CA PHE A 41 10.01 -27.38 -14.19
C PHE A 41 11.23 -26.46 -13.96
N ARG A 42 12.21 -26.90 -13.16
CA ARG A 42 13.42 -26.08 -12.90
C ARG A 42 14.29 -25.92 -14.15
N VAL A 43 14.43 -26.95 -14.98
CA VAL A 43 15.12 -26.87 -16.28
C VAL A 43 14.39 -25.88 -17.20
N ALA A 44 13.05 -25.92 -17.22
CA ALA A 44 12.26 -24.96 -17.99
C ALA A 44 12.53 -23.52 -17.54
N ASN A 45 12.48 -23.23 -16.24
CA ASN A 45 12.79 -21.88 -15.71
C ASN A 45 14.23 -21.45 -16.03
N ALA A 46 15.21 -22.35 -15.96
CA ALA A 46 16.58 -22.03 -16.33
C ALA A 46 16.70 -21.60 -17.81
N TYR A 47 15.90 -22.18 -18.70
CA TYR A 47 15.80 -21.73 -20.11
C TYR A 47 14.96 -20.46 -20.30
N VAL A 48 14.10 -20.08 -19.36
CA VAL A 48 13.36 -18.81 -19.40
C VAL A 48 14.25 -17.65 -18.94
N GLU A 49 14.82 -17.77 -17.74
CA GLU A 49 15.60 -16.71 -17.09
C GLU A 49 16.95 -16.52 -17.76
N GLY A 50 17.54 -17.61 -18.24
CA GLY A 50 18.95 -17.67 -18.61
C GLY A 50 19.84 -17.59 -17.37
N THR A 51 21.01 -18.22 -17.47
CA THR A 51 22.08 -18.05 -16.48
C THR A 51 23.39 -17.82 -17.22
N ALA A 52 24.49 -17.54 -16.50
CA ALA A 52 25.81 -17.41 -17.10
C ALA A 52 26.21 -18.63 -17.97
N HIS A 53 25.56 -19.79 -17.77
CA HIS A 53 25.87 -21.05 -18.44
C HIS A 53 24.69 -21.67 -19.21
N VAL A 54 23.49 -21.09 -19.11
CA VAL A 54 22.30 -21.55 -19.83
C VAL A 54 21.77 -20.37 -20.62
N THR A 55 21.92 -20.44 -21.95
CA THR A 55 21.34 -19.42 -22.83
C THR A 55 19.81 -19.54 -22.82
N PRO A 56 19.06 -18.44 -22.66
CA PRO A 56 17.61 -18.47 -22.80
C PRO A 56 17.17 -19.14 -24.09
N ASP A 57 16.20 -20.04 -23.99
CA ASP A 57 15.62 -20.76 -25.12
C ASP A 57 14.14 -21.06 -24.83
N ALA A 58 13.27 -20.21 -25.36
CA ALA A 58 11.83 -20.33 -25.15
C ALA A 58 11.25 -21.66 -25.67
N LYS A 59 11.83 -22.26 -26.73
CA LYS A 59 11.35 -23.54 -27.28
C LYS A 59 11.67 -24.68 -26.32
N ARG A 60 12.90 -24.69 -25.76
CA ARG A 60 13.28 -25.68 -24.75
C ARG A 60 12.51 -25.48 -23.45
N ALA A 61 12.30 -24.24 -23.02
CA ALA A 61 11.45 -23.94 -21.87
C ALA A 61 10.03 -24.52 -22.05
N ALA A 62 9.37 -24.21 -23.18
CA ALA A 62 8.04 -24.73 -23.47
C ALA A 62 8.00 -26.26 -23.55
N HIS A 63 9.04 -26.89 -24.12
CA HIS A 63 9.17 -28.35 -24.14
C HIS A 63 9.19 -28.95 -22.73
N TRP A 64 10.02 -28.42 -21.84
CA TRP A 64 10.16 -28.92 -20.47
C TRP A 64 8.94 -28.62 -19.60
N PHE A 65 8.34 -27.42 -19.73
CA PHE A 65 7.06 -27.13 -19.10
C PHE A 65 5.98 -28.11 -19.55
N ARG A 66 5.90 -28.44 -20.84
CA ARG A 66 4.94 -29.43 -21.34
C ARG A 66 5.11 -30.78 -20.69
N ARG A 67 6.33 -31.32 -20.64
CA ARG A 67 6.59 -32.61 -20.00
C ARG A 67 6.17 -32.63 -18.53
N ALA A 68 6.42 -31.56 -17.77
CA ALA A 68 6.00 -31.47 -16.37
C ALA A 68 4.48 -31.27 -16.23
N ALA A 69 3.89 -30.47 -17.12
CA ALA A 69 2.46 -30.17 -17.13
C ALA A 69 1.60 -31.40 -17.43
N GLU A 70 2.06 -32.26 -18.35
CA GLU A 70 1.45 -33.55 -18.69
C GLU A 70 1.45 -34.53 -17.51
N GLN A 71 2.38 -34.36 -16.56
CA GLN A 71 2.43 -35.12 -15.30
C GLN A 71 1.58 -34.51 -14.17
N GLY A 72 0.87 -33.40 -14.43
CA GLY A 72 0.03 -32.74 -13.44
C GLY A 72 0.72 -31.65 -12.61
N HIS A 73 1.96 -31.26 -12.93
CA HIS A 73 2.65 -30.18 -12.22
C HIS A 73 1.96 -28.83 -12.49
N GLN A 74 1.25 -28.29 -11.50
CA GLN A 74 0.31 -27.18 -11.68
C GLN A 74 1.01 -25.89 -12.12
N GLU A 75 2.18 -25.58 -11.55
CA GLU A 75 2.92 -24.39 -11.95
C GLU A 75 3.41 -24.50 -13.40
N SER A 76 3.79 -25.69 -13.85
CA SER A 76 4.17 -25.92 -15.26
C SER A 76 2.98 -25.81 -16.20
N GLN A 77 1.79 -26.26 -15.77
CA GLN A 77 0.55 -26.06 -16.52
C GLN A 77 0.26 -24.56 -16.71
N CYS A 78 0.40 -23.74 -15.66
CA CYS A 78 0.26 -22.29 -15.76
C CYS A 78 1.31 -21.65 -16.68
N ARG A 79 2.59 -22.01 -16.52
CA ARG A 79 3.68 -21.47 -17.35
C ARG A 79 3.49 -21.85 -18.82
N LEU A 80 3.16 -23.10 -19.10
CA LEU A 80 2.86 -23.56 -20.45
C LEU A 80 1.66 -22.81 -21.05
N ALA A 81 0.61 -22.57 -20.27
CA ALA A 81 -0.54 -21.79 -20.69
C ALA A 81 -0.15 -20.36 -21.07
N ALA A 82 0.71 -19.70 -20.28
CA ALA A 82 1.26 -18.39 -20.62
C ALA A 82 2.10 -18.43 -21.93
N HIS A 83 2.93 -19.46 -22.12
CA HIS A 83 3.69 -19.64 -23.36
C HIS A 83 2.78 -19.76 -24.58
N TYR A 84 1.66 -20.48 -24.50
CA TYR A 84 0.67 -20.53 -25.57
C TYR A 84 -0.09 -19.21 -25.74
N ALA A 85 -0.42 -18.49 -24.67
CA ALA A 85 -1.13 -17.22 -24.74
C ALA A 85 -0.31 -16.13 -25.45
N ASP A 86 1.00 -16.11 -25.21
CA ASP A 86 1.94 -15.10 -25.70
C ASP A 86 2.76 -15.55 -26.92
N GLY A 87 2.72 -16.84 -27.28
CA GLY A 87 3.49 -17.41 -28.39
C GLY A 87 5.00 -17.56 -28.07
N LEU A 88 5.35 -17.83 -26.82
CA LEU A 88 6.73 -17.94 -26.37
C LEU A 88 7.25 -19.37 -26.60
N GLY A 89 8.07 -19.56 -27.65
CA GLY A 89 8.64 -20.86 -27.98
C GLY A 89 7.65 -21.90 -28.53
N VAL A 90 6.37 -21.56 -28.61
CA VAL A 90 5.29 -22.30 -29.26
C VAL A 90 4.45 -21.32 -30.08
N SER A 91 3.72 -21.81 -31.09
CA SER A 91 2.75 -20.96 -31.79
C SER A 91 1.68 -20.48 -30.82
N ARG A 92 1.31 -19.20 -30.92
CA ARG A 92 0.27 -18.60 -30.08
C ARG A 92 -1.05 -19.34 -30.30
N ASP A 93 -1.63 -19.85 -29.22
CA ASP A 93 -2.90 -20.57 -29.23
C ASP A 93 -3.67 -20.29 -27.92
N PRO A 94 -4.66 -19.38 -27.96
CA PRO A 94 -5.43 -19.05 -26.77
C PRO A 94 -6.33 -20.20 -26.29
N PHE A 95 -6.72 -21.15 -27.16
CA PHE A 95 -7.56 -22.29 -26.77
C PHE A 95 -6.75 -23.33 -25.99
N GLU A 96 -5.53 -23.64 -26.45
CA GLU A 96 -4.59 -24.47 -25.69
C GLU A 96 -4.24 -23.81 -24.34
N ALA A 97 -3.96 -22.51 -24.33
CA ALA A 97 -3.72 -21.77 -23.09
C ALA A 97 -4.88 -21.92 -22.11
N ALA A 98 -6.12 -21.73 -22.56
CA ALA A 98 -7.31 -21.91 -21.74
C ALA A 98 -7.45 -23.34 -21.21
N GLY A 99 -7.13 -24.35 -22.03
CA GLY A 99 -7.12 -25.76 -21.63
C GLY A 99 -6.14 -26.06 -20.50
N TRP A 100 -4.91 -25.55 -20.59
CA TRP A 100 -3.89 -25.74 -19.56
C TRP A 100 -4.19 -24.98 -18.27
N TYR A 101 -4.64 -23.72 -18.36
CA TYR A 101 -5.12 -22.99 -17.18
C TYR A 101 -6.30 -23.70 -16.51
N ARG A 102 -7.24 -24.26 -17.29
CA ARG A 102 -8.37 -25.02 -16.74
C ARG A 102 -7.93 -26.22 -15.92
N ARG A 103 -7.00 -27.03 -16.42
CA ARG A 103 -6.47 -28.20 -15.69
C ARG A 103 -5.86 -27.80 -14.34
N ALA A 104 -5.02 -26.76 -14.32
CA ALA A 104 -4.40 -26.28 -13.10
C ALA A 104 -5.42 -25.65 -12.13
N ALA A 105 -6.42 -24.93 -12.66
CA ALA A 105 -7.48 -24.29 -11.87
C ALA A 105 -8.40 -25.31 -11.20
N GLU A 106 -8.78 -26.36 -11.93
CA GLU A 106 -9.55 -27.50 -11.43
C GLU A 106 -8.77 -28.30 -10.38
N ALA A 107 -7.44 -28.35 -10.48
CA ALA A 107 -6.56 -28.90 -9.45
C ALA A 107 -6.38 -27.98 -8.23
N GLY A 108 -7.05 -26.82 -8.19
CA GLY A 108 -7.05 -25.91 -7.04
C GLY A 108 -5.98 -24.81 -7.09
N PHE A 109 -5.16 -24.72 -8.14
CA PHE A 109 -4.05 -23.77 -8.16
C PHE A 109 -4.53 -22.33 -8.33
N ALA A 110 -4.32 -21.49 -7.32
CA ALA A 110 -4.90 -20.15 -7.23
C ALA A 110 -4.53 -19.23 -8.41
N ASP A 111 -3.27 -19.27 -8.88
CA ASP A 111 -2.83 -18.46 -10.02
C ASP A 111 -3.57 -18.87 -11.30
N ALA A 112 -3.80 -20.17 -11.50
CA ALA A 112 -4.56 -20.69 -12.63
C ALA A 112 -6.03 -20.28 -12.56
N GLN A 113 -6.63 -20.36 -11.36
CA GLN A 113 -8.01 -19.92 -11.13
C GLN A 113 -8.14 -18.41 -11.44
N CYS A 114 -7.18 -17.59 -11.00
CA CYS A 114 -7.17 -16.17 -11.32
C CYS A 114 -7.02 -15.89 -12.84
N ALA A 115 -6.12 -16.61 -13.50
CA ALA A 115 -5.89 -16.51 -14.94
C ALA A 115 -7.13 -16.96 -15.74
N LEU A 116 -7.72 -18.09 -15.41
CA LEU A 116 -8.90 -18.64 -16.07
C LEU A 116 -10.12 -17.71 -15.90
N GLY A 117 -10.32 -17.15 -14.70
CA GLY A 117 -11.34 -16.12 -14.48
C GLY A 117 -11.13 -14.90 -15.38
N SER A 118 -9.87 -14.54 -15.64
CA SER A 118 -9.51 -13.44 -16.55
C SER A 118 -9.67 -13.78 -18.04
N LEU A 119 -9.58 -15.06 -18.42
CA LEU A 119 -9.89 -15.52 -19.77
C LEU A 119 -11.38 -15.44 -20.03
N TYR A 120 -12.22 -15.92 -19.11
CA TYR A 120 -13.68 -15.81 -19.20
C TYR A 120 -14.17 -14.35 -19.23
N ALA A 121 -13.52 -13.46 -18.47
CA ALA A 121 -13.82 -12.02 -18.51
C ALA A 121 -13.56 -11.36 -19.87
N ARG A 122 -12.58 -11.87 -20.64
CA ARG A 122 -12.08 -11.28 -21.89
C ARG A 122 -12.47 -12.07 -23.15
N GLY A 123 -12.99 -13.30 -23.00
CA GLY A 123 -13.29 -14.17 -24.12
C GLY A 123 -12.05 -14.71 -24.85
N GLN A 124 -10.95 -14.93 -24.11
CA GLN A 124 -9.68 -15.39 -24.70
C GLN A 124 -9.58 -16.91 -24.64
N GLY A 125 -9.75 -17.60 -25.76
CA GLY A 125 -9.74 -19.07 -25.83
C GLY A 125 -10.97 -19.75 -25.22
N VAL A 126 -11.92 -18.95 -24.74
CA VAL A 126 -13.23 -19.33 -24.20
C VAL A 126 -14.26 -18.29 -24.60
N ASN A 127 -15.55 -18.63 -24.59
CA ASN A 127 -16.60 -17.64 -24.72
C ASN A 127 -16.62 -16.73 -23.49
N VAL A 128 -16.99 -15.46 -23.68
CA VAL A 128 -17.15 -14.51 -22.57
C VAL A 128 -18.23 -15.04 -21.63
N ASP A 129 -17.87 -15.22 -20.37
CA ASP A 129 -18.79 -15.61 -19.30
C ASP A 129 -18.41 -14.89 -18.01
N ARG A 130 -19.21 -13.91 -17.61
CA ARG A 130 -18.93 -13.13 -16.41
C ARG A 130 -19.22 -13.92 -15.13
N ALA A 131 -20.15 -14.85 -15.15
CA ALA A 131 -20.46 -15.67 -13.98
C ALA A 131 -19.31 -16.63 -13.68
N GLU A 132 -18.79 -17.31 -14.71
CA GLU A 132 -17.60 -18.16 -14.57
C GLU A 132 -16.37 -17.35 -14.15
N SER A 133 -16.19 -16.16 -14.72
CA SER A 133 -15.11 -15.25 -14.33
C SER A 133 -15.11 -14.95 -12.82
N LEU A 134 -16.27 -14.55 -12.29
CA LEU A 134 -16.45 -14.27 -10.86
C LEU A 134 -16.28 -15.52 -10.00
N ARG A 135 -16.78 -16.68 -10.46
CA ARG A 135 -16.63 -17.96 -9.75
C ARG A 135 -15.16 -18.33 -9.57
N TRP A 136 -14.38 -18.29 -10.64
CA TRP A 136 -12.95 -18.62 -10.60
C TRP A 136 -12.12 -17.62 -9.80
N TRP A 137 -12.40 -16.32 -9.94
CA TRP A 137 -11.77 -15.31 -9.07
C TRP A 137 -12.14 -15.48 -7.61
N GLY A 138 -13.38 -15.87 -7.29
CA GLY A 138 -13.83 -16.19 -5.92
C GLY A 138 -12.98 -17.29 -5.29
N LEU A 139 -12.83 -18.42 -6.00
CA LEU A 139 -12.01 -19.54 -5.55
C LEU A 139 -10.54 -19.13 -5.29
N ALA A 140 -9.94 -18.34 -6.17
CA ALA A 140 -8.58 -17.84 -5.97
C ALA A 140 -8.50 -16.84 -4.80
N ALA A 141 -9.48 -15.94 -4.66
CA ALA A 141 -9.54 -14.94 -3.61
C ALA A 141 -9.72 -15.58 -2.21
N ASP A 142 -10.44 -16.69 -2.12
CA ASP A 142 -10.58 -17.44 -0.85
C ASP A 142 -9.27 -18.03 -0.37
N GLN A 143 -8.41 -18.44 -1.32
CA GLN A 143 -7.02 -18.84 -1.07
C GLN A 143 -6.09 -17.63 -0.79
N GLY A 144 -6.59 -16.40 -0.83
CA GLY A 144 -5.82 -15.19 -0.57
C GLY A 144 -5.09 -14.61 -1.78
N HIS A 145 -5.43 -15.03 -3.01
CA HIS A 145 -4.81 -14.48 -4.21
C HIS A 145 -5.17 -13.00 -4.39
N VAL A 146 -4.13 -12.14 -4.39
CA VAL A 146 -4.25 -10.67 -4.38
C VAL A 146 -4.97 -10.15 -5.64
N GLN A 147 -4.48 -10.49 -6.84
CA GLN A 147 -5.10 -10.03 -8.08
C GLN A 147 -6.56 -10.48 -8.25
N ALA A 148 -6.91 -11.68 -7.78
CA ALA A 148 -8.29 -12.16 -7.84
C ALA A 148 -9.21 -11.32 -6.94
N CYS A 149 -8.76 -10.95 -5.74
CA CYS A 149 -9.47 -10.01 -4.88
C CYS A 149 -9.63 -8.64 -5.58
N VAL A 150 -8.59 -8.13 -6.24
CA VAL A 150 -8.67 -6.88 -7.01
C VAL A 150 -9.70 -6.99 -8.14
N ASN A 151 -9.69 -8.09 -8.90
CA ASN A 151 -10.63 -8.30 -9.99
C ASN A 151 -12.08 -8.37 -9.51
N LEU A 152 -12.35 -9.02 -8.36
CA LEU A 152 -13.66 -9.03 -7.72
C LEU A 152 -14.06 -7.63 -7.25
N GLY A 153 -13.14 -6.90 -6.61
CA GLY A 153 -13.35 -5.51 -6.21
C GLY A 153 -13.75 -4.63 -7.38
N VAL A 154 -13.05 -4.74 -8.52
CA VAL A 154 -13.37 -4.01 -9.76
C VAL A 154 -14.75 -4.40 -10.29
N SER A 155 -15.09 -5.69 -10.27
CA SER A 155 -16.40 -6.16 -10.73
C SER A 155 -17.54 -5.59 -9.90
N HIS A 156 -17.44 -5.61 -8.57
CA HIS A 156 -18.45 -5.03 -7.68
C HIS A 156 -18.47 -3.49 -7.73
N TYR A 157 -17.32 -2.83 -7.87
CA TYR A 157 -17.26 -1.37 -7.96
C TYR A 157 -17.96 -0.84 -9.21
N PHE A 158 -17.69 -1.43 -10.38
CA PHE A 158 -18.25 -0.97 -11.65
C PHE A 158 -19.56 -1.66 -12.05
N GLY A 159 -19.91 -2.77 -11.41
CA GLY A 159 -21.09 -3.58 -11.73
C GLY A 159 -20.87 -4.49 -12.95
N ARG A 160 -19.68 -5.10 -13.07
CA ARG A 160 -19.33 -5.96 -14.21
C ARG A 160 -19.74 -7.41 -13.94
N GLY A 161 -20.93 -7.79 -14.44
CA GLY A 161 -21.48 -9.13 -14.25
C GLY A 161 -22.19 -9.35 -12.91
N VAL A 162 -22.16 -8.34 -12.02
CA VAL A 162 -22.85 -8.28 -10.73
C VAL A 162 -23.42 -6.86 -10.54
N PRO A 163 -24.44 -6.66 -9.70
CA PRO A 163 -24.85 -5.33 -9.27
C PRO A 163 -23.69 -4.55 -8.64
N ARG A 164 -23.74 -3.22 -8.74
CA ARG A 164 -22.76 -2.36 -8.08
C ARG A 164 -22.89 -2.48 -6.57
N ASP A 165 -21.75 -2.69 -5.91
CA ASP A 165 -21.65 -2.78 -4.47
C ASP A 165 -20.28 -2.25 -4.03
N ALA A 166 -20.27 -1.00 -3.55
CA ALA A 166 -19.05 -0.35 -3.12
C ALA A 166 -18.52 -0.90 -1.80
N GLU A 167 -19.39 -1.36 -0.88
CA GLU A 167 -18.96 -1.91 0.40
C GLU A 167 -18.27 -3.26 0.19
N LEU A 168 -18.84 -4.10 -0.67
CA LEU A 168 -18.24 -5.37 -1.03
C LEU A 168 -16.96 -5.19 -1.85
N ALA A 169 -16.91 -4.19 -2.74
CA ALA A 169 -15.68 -3.84 -3.44
C ALA A 169 -14.57 -3.43 -2.47
N PHE A 170 -14.89 -2.56 -1.49
CA PHE A 170 -13.95 -2.16 -0.44
C PHE A 170 -13.45 -3.36 0.36
N THR A 171 -14.35 -4.30 0.67
CA THR A 171 -14.01 -5.53 1.40
C THR A 171 -13.00 -6.37 0.62
N TYR A 172 -13.21 -6.57 -0.69
CA TYR A 172 -12.27 -7.33 -1.52
C TYR A 172 -10.91 -6.63 -1.66
N TYR A 173 -10.88 -5.32 -1.90
CA TYR A 173 -9.60 -4.59 -1.94
C TYR A 173 -8.88 -4.63 -0.59
N SER A 174 -9.60 -4.51 0.52
CA SER A 174 -9.03 -4.62 1.87
C SER A 174 -8.47 -6.02 2.12
N LYS A 175 -9.18 -7.09 1.73
CA LYS A 175 -8.68 -8.48 1.78
C LYS A 175 -7.38 -8.65 0.98
N ALA A 176 -7.26 -7.99 -0.18
CA ALA A 176 -6.05 -7.98 -0.99
C ALA A 176 -4.87 -7.28 -0.28
N VAL A 177 -5.13 -6.17 0.42
CA VAL A 177 -4.10 -5.44 1.19
C VAL A 177 -3.67 -6.20 2.45
N GLU A 178 -4.61 -6.84 3.14
CA GLU A 178 -4.36 -7.60 4.37
C GLU A 178 -3.56 -8.88 4.12
N ARG A 179 -3.87 -9.59 3.03
CA ARG A 179 -3.24 -10.88 2.70
C ARG A 179 -2.04 -10.75 1.76
N GLY A 180 -1.94 -9.62 1.05
CA GLY A 180 -0.90 -9.37 0.07
C GLY A 180 0.40 -8.84 0.66
N GLN A 181 1.47 -8.97 -0.13
CA GLN A 181 2.79 -8.41 0.17
C GLN A 181 3.19 -7.42 -0.94
N PRO A 182 4.10 -6.46 -0.66
CA PRO A 182 4.57 -5.44 -1.60
C PRO A 182 4.87 -5.88 -3.04
N GLY A 183 5.41 -7.09 -3.23
CA GLY A 183 5.78 -7.62 -4.55
C GLY A 183 4.67 -8.39 -5.29
N ALA A 184 3.49 -8.58 -4.69
CA ALA A 184 2.42 -9.34 -5.30
C ALA A 184 1.70 -8.52 -6.40
N VAL A 185 1.39 -9.18 -7.52
CA VAL A 185 0.65 -8.56 -8.63
C VAL A 185 -0.73 -8.09 -8.11
N GLY A 186 -1.06 -6.83 -8.40
CA GLY A 186 -2.30 -6.17 -7.96
C GLY A 186 -2.24 -5.55 -6.56
N TYR A 187 -1.16 -5.73 -5.80
CA TYR A 187 -1.09 -5.19 -4.42
C TYR A 187 -1.11 -3.66 -4.39
N ALA A 188 -0.32 -3.02 -5.26
CA ALA A 188 -0.33 -1.56 -5.39
C ALA A 188 -1.70 -1.04 -5.87
N ASP A 189 -2.36 -1.76 -6.78
CA ASP A 189 -3.71 -1.39 -7.26
C ASP A 189 -4.76 -1.49 -6.16
N ALA A 190 -4.66 -2.51 -5.30
CA ALA A 190 -5.52 -2.65 -4.13
C ALA A 190 -5.32 -1.48 -3.16
N LEU A 191 -4.06 -1.11 -2.87
CA LEU A 191 -3.75 0.05 -2.04
C LEU A 191 -4.34 1.34 -2.62
N CYS A 192 -4.16 1.59 -3.92
CA CYS A 192 -4.76 2.74 -4.61
C CYS A 192 -6.29 2.74 -4.51
N SER A 193 -6.92 1.58 -4.67
CA SER A 193 -8.37 1.44 -4.64
C SER A 193 -8.93 1.69 -3.23
N VAL A 194 -8.31 1.10 -2.20
CA VAL A 194 -8.64 1.38 -0.78
C VAL A 194 -8.42 2.87 -0.47
N ALA A 195 -7.33 3.46 -0.95
CA ALA A 195 -7.00 4.86 -0.73
C ALA A 195 -8.08 5.80 -1.29
N HIS A 196 -8.47 5.55 -2.54
CA HIS A 196 -9.53 6.30 -3.23
C HIS A 196 -10.85 6.22 -2.48
N MET A 197 -11.27 5.00 -2.10
CA MET A 197 -12.53 4.77 -1.42
C MET A 197 -12.58 5.41 -0.03
N LEU A 198 -11.49 5.36 0.74
CA LEU A 198 -11.39 6.04 2.04
C LEU A 198 -11.41 7.57 1.90
N ARG A 199 -10.68 8.12 0.92
CA ARG A 199 -10.62 9.58 0.71
C ARG A 199 -11.99 10.17 0.37
N ASP A 200 -12.74 9.48 -0.48
CA ASP A 200 -13.98 9.98 -1.07
C ASP A 200 -15.23 9.42 -0.36
N GLY A 201 -15.07 8.46 0.57
CA GLY A 201 -16.16 7.86 1.36
C GLY A 201 -17.04 6.91 0.55
N ILE A 202 -16.46 6.18 -0.41
CA ILE A 202 -17.19 5.32 -1.34
C ILE A 202 -17.25 3.91 -0.75
N GLY A 203 -18.43 3.47 -0.29
CA GLY A 203 -18.60 2.13 0.31
C GLY A 203 -17.89 1.95 1.66
N VAL A 204 -17.39 3.03 2.25
CA VAL A 204 -16.74 3.05 3.56
C VAL A 204 -16.85 4.46 4.14
N ALA A 205 -16.79 4.59 5.46
CA ALA A 205 -16.71 5.90 6.10
C ALA A 205 -15.49 6.69 5.58
N ARG A 206 -15.72 7.97 5.28
CA ARG A 206 -14.68 8.86 4.76
C ARG A 206 -13.55 9.05 5.77
N ASP A 207 -12.34 8.64 5.40
CA ASP A 207 -11.10 8.81 6.16
C ASP A 207 -9.95 9.22 5.21
N PRO A 208 -9.79 10.52 4.92
CA PRO A 208 -8.77 11.01 4.01
C PRO A 208 -7.35 10.82 4.56
N VAL A 209 -7.18 10.73 5.88
CA VAL A 209 -5.85 10.52 6.50
C VAL A 209 -5.39 9.09 6.26
N MET A 210 -6.26 8.10 6.49
CA MET A 210 -5.96 6.72 6.18
C MET A 210 -5.83 6.52 4.66
N GLY A 211 -6.67 7.18 3.85
CA GLY A 211 -6.56 7.19 2.40
C GLY A 211 -5.18 7.66 1.91
N ALA A 212 -4.71 8.82 2.39
CA ALA A 212 -3.39 9.34 2.06
C ALA A 212 -2.25 8.40 2.46
N ARG A 213 -2.37 7.69 3.60
CA ARG A 213 -1.40 6.66 4.00
C ARG A 213 -1.34 5.49 3.02
N GLN A 214 -2.48 5.03 2.50
CA GLN A 214 -2.50 3.94 1.52
C GLN A 214 -1.94 4.40 0.17
N TYR A 215 -2.25 5.63 -0.28
CA TYR A 215 -1.61 6.21 -1.46
C TYR A 215 -0.09 6.31 -1.30
N ARG A 216 0.41 6.74 -0.14
CA ARG A 216 1.85 6.77 0.14
C ARG A 216 2.51 5.40 -0.02
N ARG A 217 1.90 4.36 0.58
CA ARG A 217 2.39 2.97 0.44
C ARG A 217 2.43 2.54 -1.02
N ALA A 218 1.38 2.81 -1.81
CA ALA A 218 1.36 2.47 -3.23
C ALA A 218 2.39 3.27 -4.07
N ALA A 219 2.58 4.55 -3.74
CA ALA A 219 3.52 5.44 -4.41
C ALA A 219 4.99 5.03 -4.17
N GLU A 220 5.30 4.58 -2.95
CA GLU A 220 6.59 4.00 -2.57
C GLU A 220 6.89 2.69 -3.31
N LEU A 221 5.85 1.93 -3.68
CA LEU A 221 5.96 0.74 -4.55
C LEU A 221 6.07 1.09 -6.04
N GLY A 222 6.11 2.38 -6.38
CA GLY A 222 6.29 2.83 -7.77
C GLY A 222 5.00 3.08 -8.54
N SER A 223 3.81 2.96 -7.94
CA SER A 223 2.55 3.20 -8.67
C SER A 223 2.44 4.66 -9.13
N ALA A 224 2.52 4.90 -10.44
CA ALA A 224 2.41 6.25 -11.03
C ALA A 224 1.10 6.96 -10.62
N ASN A 225 -0.03 6.25 -10.64
CA ASN A 225 -1.33 6.78 -10.22
C ASN A 225 -1.31 7.22 -8.74
N ALA A 226 -0.72 6.41 -7.86
CA ALA A 226 -0.59 6.78 -6.45
C ALA A 226 0.33 7.97 -6.23
N GLN A 227 1.44 8.05 -6.98
CA GLN A 227 2.37 9.17 -6.93
C GLN A 227 1.68 10.46 -7.38
N PHE A 228 0.90 10.41 -8.46
CA PHE A 228 0.10 11.53 -8.93
C PHE A 228 -0.93 11.98 -7.88
N GLU A 229 -1.75 11.06 -7.36
CA GLU A 229 -2.78 11.40 -6.37
C GLU A 229 -2.18 11.90 -5.06
N LEU A 230 -1.04 11.35 -4.62
CA LEU A 230 -0.32 11.85 -3.44
C LEU A 230 0.24 13.25 -3.68
N GLY A 231 0.76 13.53 -4.87
CA GLY A 231 1.19 14.86 -5.27
C GLY A 231 0.06 15.88 -5.19
N LYS A 232 -1.12 15.54 -5.69
CA LYS A 232 -2.34 16.37 -5.55
C LYS A 232 -2.76 16.56 -4.10
N ILE A 233 -2.74 15.52 -3.28
CA ILE A 233 -3.07 15.62 -1.85
C ILE A 233 -2.15 16.65 -1.16
N TYR A 234 -0.86 16.67 -1.50
CA TYR A 234 0.06 17.69 -0.94
C TYR A 234 -0.26 19.11 -1.43
N LEU A 235 -0.71 19.28 -2.68
CA LEU A 235 -1.16 20.59 -3.17
C LEU A 235 -2.47 21.07 -2.53
N GLU A 236 -3.38 20.14 -2.25
CA GLU A 236 -4.68 20.44 -1.65
C GLU A 236 -4.60 20.70 -0.14
N THR A 237 -3.62 20.09 0.54
CA THR A 237 -3.52 20.16 2.01
C THR A 237 -2.94 21.47 2.53
N SER A 238 -1.94 22.06 1.86
CA SER A 238 -1.43 23.39 2.24
C SER A 238 -0.58 24.07 1.17
N ASP A 239 -0.46 25.39 1.28
CA ASP A 239 0.43 26.23 0.48
C ASP A 239 1.87 26.32 1.02
N LEU A 240 2.22 25.53 2.04
CA LEU A 240 3.54 25.56 2.66
C LEU A 240 4.61 25.04 1.71
N ASP A 241 5.81 25.62 1.77
CA ASP A 241 6.90 25.25 0.85
C ASP A 241 7.30 23.76 0.97
N GLY A 242 7.21 23.18 2.17
CA GLY A 242 7.47 21.74 2.38
C GLY A 242 6.46 20.82 1.70
N ASP A 243 5.20 21.24 1.60
CA ASP A 243 4.18 20.56 0.79
C ASP A 243 4.39 20.76 -0.69
N ARG A 244 4.82 21.99 -1.04
CA ARG A 244 5.43 22.39 -2.30
C ARG A 244 6.37 21.31 -2.85
N GLU A 245 7.38 21.02 -2.04
CA GLU A 245 8.46 20.08 -2.38
C GLU A 245 7.97 18.63 -2.44
N GLN A 246 7.11 18.20 -1.52
CA GLN A 246 6.56 16.84 -1.57
C GLN A 246 5.68 16.65 -2.81
N ALA A 247 4.85 17.63 -3.16
CA ALA A 247 4.07 17.61 -4.38
C ALA A 247 4.98 17.52 -5.62
N ARG A 248 6.04 18.35 -5.69
CA ARG A 248 7.04 18.28 -6.77
C ARG A 248 7.69 16.90 -6.88
N LEU A 249 8.10 16.32 -5.75
CA LEU A 249 8.74 15.01 -5.70
C LEU A 249 7.83 13.93 -6.30
N TRP A 250 6.59 13.86 -5.84
CA TRP A 250 5.67 12.79 -6.26
C TRP A 250 5.11 13.02 -7.67
N LEU A 251 4.78 14.26 -8.04
CA LEU A 251 4.38 14.59 -9.41
C LEU A 251 5.53 14.38 -10.40
N GLY A 252 6.78 14.66 -10.01
CA GLY A 252 7.97 14.38 -10.82
C GLY A 252 8.11 12.90 -11.13
N LYS A 253 8.02 12.03 -10.11
CA LYS A 253 8.06 10.58 -10.31
C LYS A 253 6.91 10.08 -11.19
N ALA A 254 5.70 10.61 -11.03
CA ALA A 254 4.57 10.25 -11.89
C ALA A 254 4.79 10.72 -13.34
N ALA A 255 5.30 11.93 -13.53
CA ALA A 255 5.59 12.50 -14.85
C ALA A 255 6.71 11.73 -15.59
N GLU A 256 7.75 11.29 -14.88
CA GLU A 256 8.82 10.44 -15.43
C GLU A 256 8.28 9.09 -15.93
N GLN A 257 7.19 8.60 -15.33
CA GLN A 257 6.47 7.41 -15.78
C GLN A 257 5.45 7.68 -16.90
N GLY A 258 5.39 8.91 -17.41
CA GLY A 258 4.55 9.30 -18.54
C GLY A 258 3.19 9.90 -18.18
N ASP A 259 2.95 10.25 -16.91
CA ASP A 259 1.72 10.95 -16.53
C ASP A 259 1.75 12.41 -16.98
N GLY A 260 0.98 12.72 -18.04
CA GLY A 260 0.93 14.04 -18.64
C GLY A 260 0.28 15.11 -17.75
N GLU A 261 -0.66 14.72 -16.89
CA GLU A 261 -1.30 15.66 -15.97
C GLU A 261 -0.38 15.97 -14.79
N ALA A 262 0.34 14.97 -14.29
CA ALA A 262 1.41 15.18 -13.32
C ALA A 262 2.47 16.13 -13.87
N ARG A 263 2.85 15.97 -15.15
CA ARG A 263 3.79 16.86 -15.83
C ARG A 263 3.27 18.30 -15.90
N ARG A 264 2.01 18.48 -16.30
CA ARG A 264 1.36 19.80 -16.36
C ARG A 264 1.37 20.49 -14.99
N LEU A 265 0.94 19.79 -13.94
CA LEU A 265 0.92 20.33 -12.57
C LEU A 265 2.33 20.66 -12.06
N LEU A 266 3.32 19.83 -12.40
CA LEU A 266 4.72 20.10 -12.06
C LEU A 266 5.25 21.37 -12.74
N ASP A 267 4.99 21.53 -14.04
CA ASP A 267 5.41 22.72 -14.80
C ASP A 267 4.72 23.99 -14.25
N GLU A 268 3.45 23.90 -13.84
CA GLU A 268 2.72 24.99 -13.16
C GLU A 268 3.33 25.35 -11.80
N LEU A 269 3.72 24.34 -11.02
CA LEU A 269 4.39 24.55 -9.73
C LEU A 269 5.74 25.25 -9.89
N ILE A 270 6.54 24.83 -10.86
CA ILE A 270 7.85 25.45 -11.18
C ILE A 270 7.64 26.90 -11.61
N ALA A 271 6.74 27.14 -12.57
CA ALA A 271 6.44 28.49 -13.06
C ALA A 271 5.91 29.43 -11.96
N SER A 272 5.12 28.90 -11.01
CA SER A 272 4.65 29.69 -9.86
C SER A 272 5.78 30.07 -8.90
N ASN A 273 6.79 29.22 -8.77
CA ASN A 273 7.92 29.42 -7.88
C ASN A 273 8.91 30.45 -8.47
N ASP A 274 9.18 30.36 -9.77
CA ASP A 274 10.01 31.33 -10.48
C ASP A 274 9.40 32.74 -10.41
N ARG A 275 8.07 32.87 -10.54
CA ARG A 275 7.37 34.15 -10.34
C ARG A 275 7.51 34.68 -8.91
N ARG A 276 7.46 33.82 -7.89
CA ARG A 276 7.67 34.23 -6.48
C ARG A 276 9.11 34.68 -6.25
N ALA A 277 10.10 33.97 -6.79
CA ALA A 277 11.52 34.34 -6.67
C ALA A 277 11.80 35.71 -7.32
N VAL A 278 11.23 35.97 -8.50
CA VAL A 278 11.35 37.28 -9.19
C VAL A 278 10.70 38.42 -8.38
N VAL A 279 9.57 38.17 -7.72
CA VAL A 279 8.91 39.17 -6.83
C VAL A 279 9.72 39.41 -5.55
N GLN A 280 10.43 38.40 -5.03
CA GLN A 280 11.28 38.54 -3.85
C GLN A 280 12.59 39.31 -4.14
N ASP A 281 13.12 39.22 -5.36
CA ASP A 281 14.34 39.91 -5.78
C ASP A 281 14.10 41.39 -6.15
N ALA A 282 12.84 41.79 -6.39
CA ALA A 282 12.44 43.15 -6.78
C ALA A 282 12.29 44.17 -5.62
N GLY A 283 12.89 43.93 -4.44
CA GLY A 283 13.22 44.99 -3.48
C GLY A 283 12.06 45.70 -2.74
N GLY A 284 10.99 44.99 -2.36
CA GLY A 284 9.99 45.51 -1.41
C GLY A 284 10.29 45.11 0.05
N PRO A 285 9.96 45.92 1.08
CA PRO A 285 10.23 45.57 2.46
C PRO A 285 9.53 44.26 2.83
N ARG A 286 10.28 43.32 3.44
CA ARG A 286 9.73 42.07 3.99
C ARG A 286 8.55 42.40 4.92
N PRO A 287 7.32 41.96 4.62
CA PRO A 287 6.34 41.82 5.68
C PRO A 287 6.70 40.54 6.45
N ALA A 288 7.07 40.71 7.72
CA ALA A 288 6.91 39.64 8.70
C ALA A 288 5.40 39.42 8.95
N SER A 289 4.69 38.88 7.97
CA SER A 289 3.28 38.47 7.98
C SER A 289 3.00 37.88 6.59
N ALA A 290 2.46 36.70 6.35
CA ALA A 290 1.51 35.92 7.10
C ALA A 290 1.57 34.47 6.56
N GLY A 291 1.99 33.51 7.38
CA GLY A 291 1.53 32.13 7.19
C GLY A 291 0.02 32.13 7.35
N SER A 292 -0.68 31.43 6.45
CA SER A 292 -2.15 31.32 6.39
C SER A 292 -2.82 31.46 7.76
N HIS A 293 -3.66 32.49 7.92
CA HIS A 293 -4.25 32.88 9.21
C HIS A 293 -5.28 31.89 9.79
N ASP A 294 -5.57 30.79 9.09
CA ASP A 294 -6.55 29.80 9.54
C ASP A 294 -5.95 28.73 10.46
N ALA A 295 -6.76 28.31 11.44
CA ALA A 295 -6.36 27.38 12.50
C ALA A 295 -6.04 25.97 11.96
N ALA A 296 -6.66 25.57 10.84
CA ALA A 296 -6.41 24.29 10.19
C ALA A 296 -4.99 24.17 9.63
N SER A 297 -4.49 25.23 8.98
CA SER A 297 -3.14 25.24 8.41
C SER A 297 -2.05 25.26 9.49
N GLN A 298 -2.30 25.99 10.57
CA GLN A 298 -1.41 26.02 11.74
C GLN A 298 -1.35 24.65 12.42
N PHE A 299 -2.49 23.97 12.55
CA PHE A 299 -2.56 22.62 13.06
C PHE A 299 -1.75 21.63 12.21
N LEU A 300 -1.94 21.67 10.88
CA LEU A 300 -1.24 20.78 9.96
C LEU A 300 0.28 20.98 10.02
N LEU A 301 0.75 22.24 10.02
CA LEU A 301 2.17 22.56 10.17
C LEU A 301 2.73 22.01 11.50
N GLY A 302 2.00 22.21 12.60
CA GLY A 302 2.37 21.69 13.91
C GLY A 302 2.52 20.17 13.93
N GLN A 303 1.58 19.43 13.33
CA GLN A 303 1.66 17.97 13.24
C GLN A 303 2.87 17.48 12.44
N ARG A 304 3.20 18.16 11.34
CA ARG A 304 4.34 17.77 10.49
C ARG A 304 5.67 17.98 11.17
N LEU A 305 5.85 19.12 11.83
CA LEU A 305 7.05 19.39 12.63
C LEU A 305 7.20 18.38 13.77
N ALA A 306 6.10 17.93 14.38
CA ALA A 306 6.12 16.88 15.40
C ALA A 306 6.43 15.49 14.82
N ALA A 307 5.98 15.19 13.59
CA ALA A 307 6.17 13.88 12.96
C ALA A 307 7.49 13.76 12.16
N GLY A 308 8.06 14.88 11.72
CA GLY A 308 9.11 14.92 10.72
C GLY A 308 8.60 14.62 9.29
N ASP A 309 7.32 14.88 9.00
CA ASP A 309 6.71 14.57 7.69
C ASP A 309 6.92 15.72 6.70
N GLY A 310 7.86 15.54 5.78
CA GLY A 310 8.24 16.55 4.77
C GLY A 310 9.04 17.75 5.28
N VAL A 311 9.33 17.81 6.59
CA VAL A 311 10.20 18.80 7.24
C VAL A 311 11.01 18.13 8.35
N ALA A 312 12.17 18.68 8.71
CA ALA A 312 12.95 18.17 9.83
C ALA A 312 12.11 18.23 11.12
N ARG A 313 12.14 17.14 11.90
CA ARG A 313 11.40 17.06 13.16
C ARG A 313 11.86 18.19 14.10
N ASN A 314 10.91 18.98 14.57
CA ASN A 314 11.14 20.09 15.48
C ASN A 314 9.98 20.20 16.47
N ASP A 315 10.13 19.51 17.60
CA ASP A 315 9.07 19.41 18.60
C ASP A 315 8.75 20.77 19.25
N THR A 316 9.75 21.65 19.42
CA THR A 316 9.55 22.98 20.02
C THR A 316 8.73 23.90 19.12
N GLU A 317 9.04 23.91 17.83
CA GLU A 317 8.28 24.71 16.85
C GLU A 317 6.89 24.12 16.60
N ALA A 318 6.77 22.78 16.60
CA ALA A 318 5.48 22.10 16.53
C ALA A 318 4.53 22.54 17.66
N VAL A 319 5.02 22.60 18.90
CA VAL A 319 4.23 23.10 20.04
C VAL A 319 3.72 24.52 19.77
N ARG A 320 4.57 25.43 19.29
CA ARG A 320 4.16 26.83 19.01
C ARG A 320 2.99 26.89 18.02
N TRP A 321 3.06 26.13 16.93
CA TRP A 321 2.01 26.11 15.91
C TRP A 321 0.73 25.43 16.39
N LEU A 322 0.85 24.34 17.15
CA LEU A 322 -0.30 23.66 17.75
C LEU A 322 -0.98 24.54 18.80
N THR A 323 -0.24 25.33 19.58
CA THR A 323 -0.79 26.31 20.52
C THR A 323 -1.61 27.37 19.81
N LEU A 324 -1.07 27.98 18.76
CA LEU A 324 -1.78 28.99 17.95
C LEU A 324 -3.09 28.45 17.33
N ALA A 325 -3.09 27.21 16.87
CA ALA A 325 -4.29 26.55 16.35
C ALA A 325 -5.28 26.20 17.47
N ALA A 326 -4.79 25.72 18.61
CA ALA A 326 -5.60 25.34 19.76
C ALA A 326 -6.31 26.55 20.40
N GLU A 327 -5.63 27.69 20.49
CA GLU A 327 -6.18 28.98 20.95
C GLU A 327 -7.32 29.49 20.07
N ARG A 328 -7.26 29.19 18.76
CA ARG A 328 -8.33 29.47 17.80
C ARG A 328 -9.47 28.43 17.83
N GLY A 329 -9.44 27.48 18.76
CA GLY A 329 -10.50 26.48 18.94
C GLY A 329 -10.35 25.23 18.06
N HIS A 330 -9.22 25.02 17.39
CA HIS A 330 -9.02 23.84 16.55
C HIS A 330 -8.90 22.57 17.40
N THR A 331 -9.91 21.69 17.32
CA THR A 331 -10.07 20.52 18.19
C THR A 331 -8.94 19.50 18.04
N GLY A 332 -8.50 19.22 16.81
CA GLY A 332 -7.35 18.35 16.57
C GLY A 332 -6.05 18.91 17.16
N ALA A 333 -5.90 20.24 17.19
CA ALA A 333 -4.70 20.89 17.69
C ALA A 333 -4.63 20.82 19.22
N GLN A 334 -5.78 21.02 19.87
CA GLN A 334 -5.93 20.84 21.31
C GLN A 334 -5.54 19.41 21.72
N PHE A 335 -6.01 18.39 20.99
CA PHE A 335 -5.65 17.00 21.25
C PHE A 335 -4.15 16.72 20.99
N ALA A 336 -3.62 17.17 19.86
CA ALA A 336 -2.22 16.95 19.51
C ALA A 336 -1.26 17.64 20.49
N LEU A 337 -1.57 18.88 20.90
CA LEU A 337 -0.80 19.61 21.90
C LEU A 337 -0.84 18.90 23.26
N ALA A 338 -2.01 18.40 23.68
CA ALA A 338 -2.13 17.64 24.93
C ALA A 338 -1.18 16.43 24.96
N ARG A 339 -1.06 15.70 23.84
CA ARG A 339 -0.13 14.57 23.72
C ARG A 339 1.35 14.99 23.77
N MET A 340 1.68 16.17 23.25
CA MET A 340 3.05 16.69 23.32
C MET A 340 3.41 17.10 24.75
N VAL A 341 2.48 17.76 25.46
CA VAL A 341 2.64 18.10 26.88
C VAL A 341 2.75 16.85 27.75
N GLU A 342 1.90 15.83 27.52
CA GLU A 342 1.94 14.56 28.24
C GLU A 342 3.29 13.86 28.09
N GLY A 343 3.83 13.82 26.86
CA GLY A 343 5.11 13.20 26.55
C GLY A 343 6.34 14.05 26.84
N GLY A 344 6.18 15.29 27.32
CA GLY A 344 7.29 16.23 27.53
C GLY A 344 8.05 16.57 26.23
N ARG A 345 7.38 16.55 25.08
CA ARG A 345 7.98 16.74 23.76
C ARG A 345 7.89 18.21 23.34
N GLY A 346 9.03 18.90 23.27
CA GLY A 346 9.09 20.30 22.84
C GLY A 346 8.50 21.32 23.82
N VAL A 347 7.96 20.83 24.95
CA VAL A 347 7.39 21.60 26.06
C VAL A 347 7.55 20.79 27.34
N GLU A 348 7.69 21.47 28.48
CA GLU A 348 7.76 20.82 29.79
C GLU A 348 6.45 20.10 30.11
N ARG A 349 6.55 18.96 30.79
CA ARG A 349 5.38 18.18 31.19
C ARG A 349 4.56 18.95 32.21
N ASN A 350 3.33 19.30 31.84
CA ASN A 350 2.39 20.01 32.70
C ASN A 350 1.04 19.25 32.77
N PRO A 351 0.76 18.53 33.87
CA PRO A 351 -0.47 17.76 34.03
C PRO A 351 -1.76 18.62 33.97
N ASP A 352 -1.74 19.83 34.52
CA ASP A 352 -2.92 20.71 34.56
C ASP A 352 -3.26 21.23 33.16
N GLU A 353 -2.24 21.62 32.40
CA GLU A 353 -2.42 22.07 31.02
C GLU A 353 -2.85 20.92 30.09
N MET A 354 -2.26 19.74 30.26
CA MET A 354 -2.65 18.52 29.55
C MET A 354 -4.15 18.22 29.76
N VAL A 355 -4.61 18.20 31.02
CA VAL A 355 -6.03 17.97 31.35
C VAL A 355 -6.92 19.04 30.74
N ARG A 356 -6.52 20.31 30.80
CA ARG A 356 -7.26 21.43 30.20
C ARG A 356 -7.46 21.23 28.69
N LEU A 357 -6.41 20.87 27.97
CA LEU A 357 -6.44 20.65 26.52
C LEU A 357 -7.26 19.43 26.13
N TYR A 358 -7.08 18.29 26.82
CA TYR A 358 -7.91 17.10 26.60
C TYR A 358 -9.38 17.38 26.88
N ARG A 359 -9.71 18.10 27.97
CA ARG A 359 -11.08 18.50 28.29
C ARG A 359 -11.69 19.39 27.23
N SER A 360 -10.93 20.36 26.72
CA SER A 360 -11.37 21.24 25.63
C SER A 360 -11.71 20.44 24.37
N ALA A 361 -10.78 19.59 23.90
CA ALA A 361 -10.99 18.76 22.71
C ALA A 361 -12.14 17.75 22.88
N ALA A 362 -12.25 17.15 24.07
CA ALA A 362 -13.29 16.18 24.39
C ALA A 362 -14.69 16.82 24.43
N ASN A 363 -14.82 18.01 24.99
CA ASN A 363 -16.06 18.79 25.01
C ASN A 363 -16.49 19.20 23.60
N ALA A 364 -15.53 19.55 22.74
CA ALA A 364 -15.76 19.87 21.33
C ALA A 364 -15.97 18.63 20.45
N GLY A 365 -15.96 17.42 21.04
CA GLY A 365 -16.44 16.20 20.40
C GLY A 365 -15.37 15.27 19.85
N HIS A 366 -14.08 15.55 20.04
CA HIS A 366 -12.99 14.71 19.53
C HIS A 366 -12.97 13.33 20.21
N ALA A 367 -13.12 12.24 19.45
CA ALA A 367 -13.31 10.89 19.99
C ALA A 367 -12.10 10.37 20.77
N ASP A 368 -10.87 10.57 20.28
CA ASP A 368 -9.66 10.14 20.99
C ASP A 368 -9.47 10.94 22.30
N ALA A 369 -9.68 12.27 22.29
CA ALA A 369 -9.63 13.09 23.50
C ALA A 369 -10.66 12.65 24.56
N GLN A 370 -11.86 12.24 24.13
CA GLN A 370 -12.88 11.69 25.01
C GLN A 370 -12.41 10.36 25.64
N PHE A 371 -11.75 9.50 24.87
CA PHE A 371 -11.18 8.28 25.42
C PHE A 371 -10.05 8.57 26.42
N GLU A 372 -9.08 9.42 26.06
CA GLU A 372 -7.95 9.74 26.94
C GLU A 372 -8.41 10.43 28.22
N LEU A 373 -9.39 11.33 28.16
CA LEU A 373 -9.98 11.93 29.37
C LEU A 373 -10.68 10.90 30.26
N GLY A 374 -11.26 9.85 29.66
CA GLY A 374 -11.79 8.70 30.39
C GLY A 374 -10.68 7.93 31.12
N VAL A 375 -9.53 7.74 30.48
CA VAL A 375 -8.35 7.08 31.08
C VAL A 375 -7.79 7.90 32.25
N LEU A 376 -7.70 9.22 32.10
CA LEU A 376 -7.24 10.11 33.19
C LEU A 376 -8.13 10.00 34.43
N HIS A 377 -9.46 9.96 34.25
CA HIS A 377 -10.41 9.74 35.35
C HIS A 377 -10.39 8.30 35.90
N GLU A 378 -9.94 7.31 35.15
CA GLU A 378 -9.80 5.93 35.63
C GLU A 378 -8.60 5.80 36.59
N HIS A 379 -7.48 6.45 36.26
CA HIS A 379 -6.23 6.34 37.03
C HIS A 379 -6.01 7.46 38.06
N GLY A 380 -6.69 8.60 37.91
CA GLY A 380 -6.50 9.75 38.80
C GLY A 380 -5.35 10.68 38.39
N ASP A 381 -4.93 10.65 37.13
CA ASP A 381 -3.78 11.40 36.62
C ASP A 381 -4.17 12.85 36.29
N GLY A 382 -3.85 13.80 37.17
CA GLY A 382 -4.18 15.22 37.00
C GLY A 382 -5.68 15.57 37.17
N VAL A 383 -6.54 14.57 37.38
CA VAL A 383 -7.96 14.71 37.74
C VAL A 383 -8.32 13.71 38.84
N PRO A 384 -9.30 14.00 39.70
CA PRO A 384 -9.76 13.01 40.67
C PRO A 384 -10.25 11.72 40.00
N ALA A 385 -9.80 10.58 40.55
CA ALA A 385 -10.22 9.26 40.08
C ALA A 385 -11.73 9.09 40.28
N ASN A 386 -12.45 8.81 39.18
CA ASN A 386 -13.88 8.60 39.18
C ASN A 386 -14.30 7.70 38.02
N LEU A 387 -14.58 6.43 38.35
CA LEU A 387 -14.98 5.41 37.38
C LEU A 387 -16.31 5.71 36.68
N ALA A 388 -17.23 6.44 37.32
CA ALA A 388 -18.49 6.81 36.71
C ALA A 388 -18.29 7.87 35.61
N ILE A 389 -17.45 8.88 35.88
CA ILE A 389 -17.08 9.90 34.90
C ILE A 389 -16.27 9.28 33.76
N ALA A 390 -15.31 8.40 34.08
CA ALA A 390 -14.54 7.66 33.08
C ALA A 390 -15.45 6.87 32.12
N ARG A 391 -16.42 6.11 32.65
CA ARG A 391 -17.41 5.39 31.85
C ARG A 391 -18.27 6.31 30.99
N ALA A 392 -18.66 7.49 31.49
CA ALA A 392 -19.42 8.46 30.71
C ALA A 392 -18.63 8.97 29.49
N TRP A 393 -17.34 9.24 29.67
CA TRP A 393 -16.45 9.62 28.58
C TRP A 393 -16.22 8.50 27.57
N TYR A 394 -16.02 7.26 28.03
CA TYR A 394 -15.94 6.11 27.13
C TYR A 394 -17.19 5.93 26.30
N ARG A 395 -18.39 6.13 26.86
CA ARG A 395 -19.64 6.07 26.08
C ARG A 395 -19.71 7.12 24.99
N LYS A 396 -19.29 8.36 25.28
CA LYS A 396 -19.22 9.44 24.29
C LYS A 396 -18.25 9.13 23.15
N ALA A 397 -17.07 8.60 23.47
CA ALA A 397 -16.08 8.19 22.48
C ALA A 397 -16.58 6.99 21.62
N ALA A 398 -17.19 5.99 22.27
CA ALA A 398 -17.73 4.80 21.62
C ALA A 398 -18.89 5.13 20.67
N ALA A 399 -19.78 6.07 21.04
CA ALA A 399 -20.86 6.55 20.17
C ALA A 399 -20.34 7.19 18.87
N ARG A 400 -19.06 7.55 18.80
CA ARG A 400 -18.38 8.06 17.61
C ARG A 400 -17.46 7.02 16.95
N GLY A 401 -17.61 5.74 17.27
CA GLY A 401 -16.84 4.66 16.65
C GLY A 401 -15.45 4.41 17.24
N HIS A 402 -15.10 4.99 18.40
CA HIS A 402 -13.78 4.76 19.01
C HIS A 402 -13.62 3.33 19.55
N LEU A 403 -12.86 2.50 18.84
CA LEU A 403 -12.75 1.05 19.09
C LEU A 403 -12.21 0.68 20.47
N LYS A 404 -11.21 1.40 21.00
CA LYS A 404 -10.70 1.11 22.36
C LYS A 404 -11.72 1.45 23.44
N ALA A 405 -12.56 2.45 23.19
CA ALA A 405 -13.62 2.84 24.12
C ALA A 405 -14.74 1.79 24.12
N LEU A 406 -15.12 1.28 22.94
CA LEU A 406 -16.04 0.16 22.79
C LEU A 406 -15.55 -1.06 23.59
N ARG A 407 -14.29 -1.47 23.42
CA ARG A 407 -13.70 -2.58 24.18
C ARG A 407 -13.68 -2.36 25.70
N LYS A 408 -13.41 -1.12 26.16
CA LYS A 408 -13.44 -0.77 27.59
C LYS A 408 -14.86 -0.83 28.17
N LEU A 409 -15.90 -0.62 27.36
CA LEU A 409 -17.31 -0.73 27.75
C LEU A 409 -17.86 -2.16 27.62
N GLU A 410 -17.37 -2.92 26.65
CA GLU A 410 -17.69 -4.32 26.41
C GLU A 410 -16.96 -5.24 27.40
N LYS A 411 -17.23 -5.06 28.70
CA LYS A 411 -17.11 -6.19 29.63
C LYS A 411 -18.35 -7.08 29.48
N ARG A 412 -18.48 -7.77 28.34
CA ARG A 412 -19.35 -8.95 28.24
C ARG A 412 -18.47 -10.18 28.05
N GLN A 413 -18.55 -11.08 29.02
CA GLN A 413 -18.02 -12.45 28.93
C GLN A 413 -18.81 -13.19 27.83
N TRP A 414 -18.34 -13.19 26.59
CA TRP A 414 -18.96 -13.94 25.48
C TRP A 414 -18.35 -15.35 25.27
N TRP A 415 -17.68 -15.92 26.29
CA TRP A 415 -17.04 -17.24 26.21
C TRP A 415 -17.57 -18.25 27.25
N GLN A 416 -18.83 -18.12 27.70
CA GLN A 416 -19.46 -19.04 28.66
C GLN A 416 -20.65 -19.82 28.06
N PHE A 417 -20.99 -19.63 26.79
CA PHE A 417 -21.99 -20.46 26.12
C PHE A 417 -21.58 -20.70 24.67
N TRP A 418 -21.62 -21.99 24.31
CA TRP A 418 -21.24 -22.66 23.05
C TRP A 418 -19.82 -23.21 22.98
#